data_AF-A0A6D2C4Y6-F1
#
_entry.id   AF-A0A6D2C4Y6-F1
#
_cell.length_a   1.000
_cell.length_b   1.000
_cell.length_c   1.000
_cell.angle_alpha   90.00
_cell.angle_beta   90.00
_cell.angle_gamma   90.00
#
_symmetry.space_group_name_H-M   'P 1'
#
loop_
_entity.id
_entity.type
_entity.pdbx_description
1 polymer ?
#
loop_
_entity_poly.entity_id
_entity_poly.type
_entity_poly.pdbx_seq_one_letter_code
_entity_poly.pdbx_strand_id
1 'polypeptide(L)'
;MSNKENTREYSKDTLRIQIVDFKDNPIEDAEVILLAMGQREGQKIALPDKTNSQGETLFNIQEHIKNINRFEITINRPDYYSYPINRNRKICRSYEYGHLCVESFAKIPTFYFNGKMLNISQCPNPTKKYALKNLLNQDSNNQTQKEYYIQLQENSIHFKIYKDENLTQESEYVLYLDSNQTTTQSKENKNLHFDNDDTLKKFQKEIESITKMNEKKGNIQSIHKFIIDYDVPFAFLNKDAGRVNITDLPYSSISQEVLANKLESNKLYIVKSWFNGQVVEIDDVRPISLQTMDIINRKDMSRNPLIYKALDKLIEDYKVYKDNFPQDYYVEFGRYITEESIKFHSSLYENHYTQQSNIVNIVNYSIGFWRRYLDNNYKKEWAEGGAAIFHLYENYVPKYNGDENGLDKVLHFLESARLCFMKSAPQSLIGGYIVEVGDWLKQKGGGKGTGFDKGDIAANKKGIKYGNELRIRYGKII
;
A
#
# COMPACT_ATOMS: atom_id res chain seq x y z
N MET A 1 25.60 20.29 24.90
CA MET A 1 25.61 19.78 26.28
C MET A 1 24.51 20.49 27.06
N SER A 2 23.36 19.84 27.28
CA SER A 2 22.37 20.32 28.26
C SER A 2 22.31 19.31 29.40
N ASN A 3 22.78 19.72 30.57
CA ASN A 3 22.55 19.02 31.83
C ASN A 3 21.05 19.02 32.13
N LYS A 4 20.38 17.92 31.82
CA LYS A 4 19.19 17.51 32.59
C LYS A 4 19.69 16.48 33.58
N GLU A 5 20.03 16.94 34.78
CA GLU A 5 20.18 16.07 35.94
C GLU A 5 18.85 15.36 36.15
N ASN A 6 18.81 14.07 35.85
CA ASN A 6 17.75 13.17 36.30
C ASN A 6 17.85 13.08 37.82
N THR A 7 17.03 13.86 38.53
CA THR A 7 16.79 13.75 39.98
C THR A 7 15.96 12.50 40.31
N ARG A 8 16.37 11.33 39.82
CA ARG A 8 15.88 10.04 40.31
C ARG A 8 16.97 9.47 41.22
N GLU A 9 16.66 9.30 42.50
CA GLU A 9 17.52 8.54 43.40
C GLU A 9 17.49 7.08 42.96
N TYR A 10 18.61 6.62 42.40
CA TYR A 10 18.79 5.22 42.01
C TYR A 10 19.38 4.44 43.18
N SER A 11 18.88 3.23 43.41
CA SER A 11 19.49 2.34 44.40
C SER A 11 20.80 1.77 43.85
N LYS A 12 21.69 1.34 44.74
CA LYS A 12 22.91 0.60 44.38
C LYS A 12 22.61 -0.62 43.49
N ASP A 13 21.41 -1.16 43.64
CA ASP A 13 20.96 -2.36 42.96
C ASP A 13 20.27 -2.08 41.62
N THR A 14 20.17 -0.83 41.19
CA THR A 14 19.53 -0.48 39.93
C THR A 14 20.56 -0.41 38.80
N LEU A 15 20.28 -1.07 37.67
CA LEU A 15 21.10 -0.99 36.46
C LEU A 15 20.27 -0.41 35.29
N ARG A 16 20.83 0.59 34.61
CA ARG A 16 20.21 1.27 33.46
C ARG A 16 21.01 0.98 32.20
N ILE A 17 20.36 0.42 31.18
CA ILE A 17 20.97 0.14 29.88
C ILE A 17 20.32 0.99 28.82
N GLN A 18 21.12 1.57 27.93
CA GLN A 18 20.65 2.16 26.70
C GLN A 18 21.25 1.41 25.52
N ILE A 19 20.38 0.98 24.60
CA ILE A 19 20.75 0.34 23.35
C ILE A 19 20.53 1.34 22.22
N VAL A 20 21.60 1.65 21.49
CA VAL A 20 21.56 2.58 20.36
C VAL A 20 22.09 1.93 19.09
N ASP A 21 21.77 2.50 17.93
CA ASP A 21 22.40 2.13 16.67
C ASP A 21 23.79 2.80 16.53
N PHE A 22 24.48 2.55 15.40
CA PHE A 22 25.80 3.13 15.13
C PHE A 22 25.79 4.66 14.89
N LYS A 23 24.62 5.27 14.77
CA LYS A 23 24.41 6.72 14.64
C LYS A 23 23.87 7.33 15.95
N ASP A 24 23.94 6.58 17.05
CA ASP A 24 23.43 6.96 18.37
C ASP A 24 21.90 7.16 18.43
N ASN A 25 21.14 6.58 17.48
CA ASN A 25 19.68 6.57 17.58
C ASN A 25 19.20 5.48 18.55
N PRO A 26 18.21 5.77 19.41
CA PRO A 26 17.52 4.79 20.24
C PRO A 26 17.02 3.55 19.46
N ILE A 27 17.30 2.35 19.99
CA ILE A 27 16.66 1.11 19.51
C ILE A 27 15.50 0.77 20.44
N GLU A 28 14.28 1.06 20.01
CA GLU A 28 13.03 0.79 20.74
C GLU A 28 12.56 -0.67 20.58
N ASP A 29 11.83 -1.18 21.59
CA ASP A 29 11.17 -2.49 21.59
C ASP A 29 12.17 -3.65 21.35
N ALA A 30 13.41 -3.50 21.83
CA ALA A 30 14.41 -4.55 21.85
C ALA A 30 14.35 -5.31 23.19
N GLU A 31 14.28 -6.64 23.11
CA GLU A 31 14.46 -7.50 24.28
C GLU A 31 15.95 -7.55 24.60
N VAL A 32 16.32 -7.13 25.82
CA VAL A 32 17.71 -7.11 26.28
C VAL A 32 17.99 -8.35 27.10
N ILE A 33 19.10 -9.02 26.80
CA ILE A 33 19.53 -10.25 27.45
C ILE A 33 20.96 -10.07 27.94
N LEU A 34 21.18 -10.34 29.22
CA LEU A 34 22.49 -10.31 29.84
C LEU A 34 23.12 -11.70 29.85
N LEU A 35 24.33 -11.79 29.31
CA LEU A 35 25.22 -12.93 29.49
C LEU A 35 26.06 -12.67 30.73
N ALA A 36 25.48 -13.00 31.88
CA ALA A 36 26.07 -12.77 33.18
C ALA A 36 27.13 -13.83 33.52
N MET A 37 28.24 -13.41 34.09
CA MET A 37 29.39 -14.26 34.42
C MET A 37 29.71 -14.16 35.91
N GLY A 38 29.57 -15.28 36.62
CA GLY A 38 30.06 -15.46 37.99
C GLY A 38 31.45 -16.11 38.03
N GLN A 39 31.96 -16.38 39.24
CA GLN A 39 33.26 -17.05 39.41
C GLN A 39 33.28 -18.53 38.99
N ARG A 40 32.11 -19.19 38.90
CA ARG A 40 32.00 -20.63 38.62
C ARG A 40 31.01 -20.99 37.50
N GLU A 41 29.98 -20.17 37.26
CA GLU A 41 28.95 -20.43 36.24
C GLU A 41 28.53 -19.14 35.52
N GLY A 42 28.12 -19.28 34.26
CA GLY A 42 27.52 -18.22 33.46
C GLY A 42 26.01 -18.39 33.34
N GLN A 43 25.26 -17.30 33.29
CA GLN A 43 23.80 -17.28 33.22
C GLN A 43 23.34 -16.38 32.07
N LYS A 44 22.27 -16.79 31.39
CA LYS A 44 21.58 -15.97 30.39
C LYS A 44 20.30 -15.44 31.02
N ILE A 45 20.19 -14.12 31.09
CA ILE A 45 19.15 -13.44 31.87
C ILE A 45 18.43 -12.48 30.93
N ALA A 46 17.20 -12.84 30.54
CA ALA A 46 16.33 -11.93 29.80
C ALA A 46 15.77 -10.87 30.78
N LEU A 47 15.85 -9.61 30.40
CA LEU A 47 15.30 -8.53 31.20
C LEU A 47 13.77 -8.49 31.05
N PRO A 48 13.04 -8.11 32.12
CA PRO A 48 11.58 -8.17 32.12
C PRO A 48 10.95 -7.20 31.11
N ASP A 49 11.57 -6.03 30.94
CA ASP A 49 11.08 -4.97 30.07
C ASP A 49 11.99 -4.81 28.85
N LYS A 50 11.34 -4.65 27.70
CA LYS A 50 11.99 -4.21 26.47
C LYS A 50 12.39 -2.74 26.56
N THR A 51 13.28 -2.33 25.67
CA THR A 51 13.70 -0.91 25.58
C THR A 51 12.53 0.01 25.22
N ASN A 52 12.48 1.17 25.88
CA ASN A 52 11.50 2.22 25.61
C ASN A 52 11.89 3.07 24.38
N SER A 53 11.16 4.16 24.11
CA SER A 53 11.42 5.09 22.99
C SER A 53 12.77 5.82 23.05
N GLN A 54 13.47 5.79 24.19
CA GLN A 54 14.85 6.28 24.33
C GLN A 54 15.89 5.16 24.20
N GLY A 55 15.45 3.95 23.87
CA GLY A 55 16.31 2.77 23.76
C GLY A 55 16.73 2.24 25.12
N GLU A 56 16.03 2.63 26.19
CA GLU A 56 16.45 2.37 27.57
C GLU A 56 15.61 1.29 28.24
N THR A 57 16.28 0.49 29.08
CA THR A 57 15.65 -0.40 30.06
C THR A 57 16.30 -0.23 31.43
N LEU A 58 15.50 -0.35 32.48
CA LEU A 58 15.90 -0.13 33.87
C LEU A 58 15.38 -1.29 34.72
N PHE A 59 16.23 -1.93 35.50
CA PHE A 59 15.82 -3.08 36.32
C PHE A 59 16.67 -3.21 37.59
N ASN A 60 16.14 -3.99 38.53
CA ASN A 60 16.84 -4.32 39.77
C ASN A 60 17.77 -5.52 39.57
N ILE A 61 19.08 -5.29 39.72
CA ILE A 61 20.11 -6.31 39.55
C ILE A 61 19.94 -7.45 40.56
N GLN A 62 19.55 -7.18 41.81
CA GLN A 62 19.47 -8.24 42.83
C GLN A 62 18.33 -9.24 42.59
N GLU A 63 17.27 -8.80 41.91
CA GLU A 63 16.13 -9.65 41.56
C GLU A 63 16.48 -10.69 40.48
N HIS A 64 17.49 -10.38 39.65
CA HIS A 64 17.82 -11.18 38.48
C HIS A 64 19.23 -11.79 38.52
N ILE A 65 20.17 -11.19 39.24
CA ILE A 65 21.61 -11.41 39.12
C ILE A 65 22.19 -11.61 40.54
N LYS A 66 22.27 -12.86 41.01
CA LYS A 66 22.98 -13.21 42.26
C LYS A 66 24.39 -13.72 41.96
N ASN A 67 25.40 -13.16 42.63
CA ASN A 67 26.82 -13.58 42.57
C ASN A 67 27.53 -13.39 41.21
N ILE A 68 27.07 -12.44 40.38
CA ILE A 68 27.69 -12.10 39.10
C ILE A 68 28.49 -10.81 39.26
N ASN A 69 29.71 -10.79 38.73
CA ASN A 69 30.59 -9.62 38.79
C ASN A 69 30.75 -8.93 37.43
N ARG A 70 30.43 -9.64 36.34
CA ARG A 70 30.57 -9.17 34.97
C ARG A 70 29.41 -9.61 34.10
N PHE A 71 29.10 -8.85 33.07
CA PHE A 71 28.09 -9.23 32.09
C PHE A 71 28.48 -8.75 30.69
N GLU A 72 27.91 -9.40 29.68
CA GLU A 72 27.82 -8.86 28.31
C GLU A 72 26.35 -8.61 27.99
N ILE A 73 26.10 -7.59 27.18
CA ILE A 73 24.75 -7.27 26.71
C ILE A 73 24.55 -7.90 25.35
N THR A 74 23.42 -8.55 25.17
CA THR A 74 22.90 -8.99 23.88
C THR A 74 21.47 -8.50 23.72
N ILE A 75 20.99 -8.42 22.48
CA ILE A 75 19.60 -8.08 22.19
C ILE A 75 18.95 -9.13 21.30
N ASN A 76 17.65 -9.27 21.45
CA ASN A 76 16.79 -9.97 20.51
C ASN A 76 15.90 -8.94 19.81
N ARG A 77 16.34 -8.51 18.62
CA ARG A 77 15.63 -7.60 17.74
C ARG A 77 15.89 -7.99 16.27
N PRO A 78 14.87 -8.30 15.46
CA PRO A 78 15.07 -8.91 14.14
C PRO A 78 15.92 -8.12 13.15
N ASP A 79 15.98 -6.79 13.27
CA ASP A 79 16.72 -5.92 12.37
C ASP A 79 18.14 -5.58 12.84
N TYR A 80 18.61 -6.12 13.96
CA TYR A 80 19.95 -5.86 14.51
C TYR A 80 20.71 -7.15 14.84
N TYR A 81 22.04 -7.09 14.77
CA TYR A 81 22.87 -8.20 15.26
C TYR A 81 22.67 -8.33 16.77
N SER A 82 22.65 -9.57 17.27
CA SER A 82 22.40 -9.82 18.70
C SER A 82 23.52 -9.36 19.62
N TYR A 83 24.72 -9.08 19.10
CA TYR A 83 25.87 -8.60 19.87
C TYR A 83 26.23 -7.15 19.50
N PRO A 84 26.73 -6.36 20.47
CA PRO A 84 27.11 -4.98 20.23
C PRO A 84 28.34 -4.90 19.32
N ILE A 85 28.51 -3.74 18.67
CA ILE A 85 29.62 -3.45 17.75
C ILE A 85 30.96 -3.68 18.45
N ASN A 86 31.07 -3.23 19.71
CA ASN A 86 32.24 -3.38 20.55
C ASN A 86 31.94 -4.34 21.69
N ARG A 87 32.04 -5.64 21.41
CA ARG A 87 31.77 -6.68 22.40
C ARG A 87 32.79 -6.63 23.54
N ASN A 88 32.36 -6.06 24.66
CA ASN A 88 33.17 -5.91 25.86
C ASN A 88 32.42 -6.43 27.08
N ARG A 89 33.16 -7.10 27.98
CA ARG A 89 32.64 -7.49 29.29
C ARG A 89 32.58 -6.26 30.19
N LYS A 90 31.40 -6.03 30.76
CA LYS A 90 31.11 -4.94 31.69
C LYS A 90 31.24 -5.43 33.12
N ILE A 91 31.70 -4.57 34.01
CA ILE A 91 31.80 -4.87 35.45
C ILE A 91 30.55 -4.33 36.12
N CYS A 92 29.78 -5.17 36.83
CA CYS A 92 28.51 -4.75 37.46
C CYS A 92 28.68 -3.51 38.35
N ARG A 93 29.76 -3.47 39.14
CA ARG A 93 30.07 -2.36 40.06
C ARG A 93 30.21 -1.00 39.37
N SER A 94 30.57 -0.98 38.08
CA SER A 94 30.72 0.27 37.32
C SER A 94 29.37 0.90 36.94
N TYR A 95 28.29 0.15 37.11
CA TYR A 95 26.93 0.52 36.72
C TYR A 95 25.94 0.50 37.90
N GLU A 96 26.45 0.38 39.13
CA GLU A 96 25.66 0.58 40.36
C GLU A 96 25.07 2.00 40.38
N TYR A 97 24.03 2.23 41.20
CA TYR A 97 23.38 3.55 41.33
C TYR A 97 22.79 4.08 40.01
N GLY A 98 22.33 3.18 39.13
CA GLY A 98 21.65 3.57 37.89
C GLY A 98 22.56 4.26 36.87
N HIS A 99 23.88 4.15 37.00
CA HIS A 99 24.82 4.65 36.00
C HIS A 99 24.52 4.02 34.64
N LEU A 100 24.46 4.86 33.61
CA LEU A 100 24.01 4.47 32.28
C LEU A 100 25.06 3.61 31.56
N CYS A 101 24.68 2.38 31.24
CA CYS A 101 25.43 1.51 30.34
C CYS A 101 24.92 1.67 28.92
N VAL A 102 25.66 2.39 28.08
CA VAL A 102 25.32 2.54 26.65
C VAL A 102 26.04 1.46 25.84
N GLU A 103 25.29 0.78 24.98
CA GLU A 103 25.83 -0.16 24.00
C GLU A 103 25.28 0.12 22.60
N SER A 104 26.18 0.12 21.62
CA SER A 104 25.85 0.38 20.23
C SER A 104 25.76 -0.93 19.45
N PHE A 105 24.68 -1.11 18.70
CA PHE A 105 24.42 -2.31 17.90
C PHE A 105 24.41 -1.98 16.42
N ALA A 106 24.93 -2.91 15.61
CA ALA A 106 24.89 -2.78 14.17
C ALA A 106 23.55 -3.29 13.66
N LYS A 107 22.90 -2.48 12.81
CA LYS A 107 21.72 -2.92 12.06
C LYS A 107 22.16 -3.98 11.05
N ILE A 108 21.34 -5.01 10.87
CA ILE A 108 21.57 -6.02 9.84
C ILE A 108 21.25 -5.38 8.49
N PRO A 109 22.19 -5.35 7.53
CA PRO A 109 21.90 -4.83 6.20
C PRO A 109 20.81 -5.65 5.52
N THR A 110 19.87 -4.95 4.90
CA THR A 110 18.84 -5.55 4.05
C THR A 110 19.36 -5.60 2.62
N PHE A 111 19.21 -6.76 1.96
CA PHE A 111 19.59 -6.94 0.56
C PHE A 111 18.31 -6.99 -0.30
N TYR A 112 18.35 -6.29 -1.42
CA TYR A 112 17.20 -6.07 -2.28
C TYR A 112 17.60 -6.31 -3.74
N PHE A 113 17.17 -7.39 -4.37
CA PHE A 113 17.58 -7.73 -5.73
C PHE A 113 16.51 -7.36 -6.75
N ASN A 114 16.72 -6.35 -7.59
CA ASN A 114 15.67 -5.88 -8.48
C ASN A 114 15.52 -6.56 -9.83
N GLY A 115 16.01 -7.79 -9.93
CA GLY A 115 16.12 -8.48 -11.21
C GLY A 115 17.28 -7.98 -12.07
N LYS A 116 17.90 -6.82 -11.79
CA LYS A 116 19.09 -6.33 -12.52
C LYS A 116 20.27 -5.99 -11.61
N MET A 117 19.99 -5.54 -10.39
CA MET A 117 20.93 -4.97 -9.43
C MET A 117 20.57 -5.42 -8.01
N LEU A 118 21.56 -5.54 -7.14
CA LEU A 118 21.39 -5.84 -5.72
C LEU A 118 21.60 -4.56 -4.89
N ASN A 119 20.55 -4.00 -4.33
CA ASN A 119 20.58 -2.88 -3.42
C ASN A 119 20.84 -3.33 -1.98
N ILE A 120 21.66 -2.59 -1.22
CA ILE A 120 21.94 -2.83 0.19
C ILE A 120 21.54 -1.60 0.99
N SER A 121 20.74 -1.81 2.04
CA SER A 121 20.15 -0.70 2.80
C SER A 121 21.13 0.14 3.63
N GLN A 122 22.42 -0.23 3.70
CA GLN A 122 23.47 0.47 4.44
C GLN A 122 24.85 0.22 3.83
N CYS A 123 25.78 1.18 4.02
CA CYS A 123 27.16 1.06 3.53
C CYS A 123 27.87 -0.16 4.17
N PRO A 124 28.30 -1.15 3.37
CA PRO A 124 28.96 -2.34 3.89
C PRO A 124 30.34 -1.95 4.45
N ASN A 125 30.62 -2.38 5.68
CA ASN A 125 31.93 -2.30 6.28
C ASN A 125 32.87 -3.26 5.50
N PRO A 126 33.99 -2.76 4.94
CA PRO A 126 34.93 -3.56 4.15
C PRO A 126 35.53 -4.75 4.92
N THR A 127 35.58 -4.68 6.24
CA THR A 127 36.15 -5.73 7.09
C THR A 127 35.12 -6.74 7.59
N LYS A 128 33.83 -6.57 7.27
CA LYS A 128 32.75 -7.46 7.75
C LYS A 128 32.30 -8.42 6.65
N LYS A 129 32.08 -9.68 7.06
CA LYS A 129 31.44 -10.70 6.23
C LYS A 129 29.92 -10.53 6.31
N TYR A 130 29.25 -10.65 5.18
CA TYR A 130 27.80 -10.61 5.11
C TYR A 130 27.26 -11.94 4.64
N ALA A 131 26.50 -12.64 5.47
CA ALA A 131 25.90 -13.91 5.10
C ALA A 131 24.54 -13.67 4.40
N LEU A 132 24.47 -14.07 3.13
CA LEU A 132 23.24 -14.34 2.40
C LEU A 132 22.76 -15.74 2.85
N LYS A 133 21.92 -15.77 3.88
CA LYS A 133 21.36 -17.04 4.37
C LYS A 133 20.17 -17.46 3.53
N ASN A 134 20.23 -18.67 2.99
CA ASN A 134 19.05 -19.39 2.57
C ASN A 134 18.53 -20.20 3.78
N LEU A 135 17.26 -20.07 4.14
CA LEU A 135 16.73 -20.73 5.34
C LEU A 135 16.41 -22.21 5.04
N LEU A 136 16.88 -23.10 5.93
CA LEU A 136 16.57 -24.52 5.95
C LEU A 136 15.14 -24.77 6.44
N ASN A 137 14.46 -25.73 5.81
CA ASN A 137 13.35 -26.48 6.40
C ASN A 137 13.84 -27.18 7.68
N GLN A 138 13.00 -27.18 8.72
CA GLN A 138 13.09 -28.18 9.78
C GLN A 138 12.52 -29.51 9.24
N ASP A 139 13.34 -30.28 8.52
CA ASP A 139 13.12 -31.72 8.37
C ASP A 139 14.48 -32.42 8.44
N SER A 140 14.61 -33.27 9.46
CA SER A 140 15.75 -34.13 9.71
C SER A 140 15.84 -35.20 8.61
N ASN A 141 16.63 -34.95 7.57
CA ASN A 141 17.50 -35.95 6.91
C ASN A 141 18.16 -35.31 5.67
N ASN A 142 19.45 -34.98 5.80
CA ASN A 142 20.38 -34.63 4.72
C ASN A 142 19.90 -33.63 3.66
N GLN A 143 20.09 -32.34 3.93
CA GLN A 143 20.31 -31.33 2.87
C GLN A 143 21.12 -30.16 3.46
N THR A 144 22.27 -29.89 2.86
CA THR A 144 23.24 -28.88 3.30
C THR A 144 22.68 -27.46 3.13
N GLN A 145 22.76 -26.66 4.20
CA GLN A 145 22.48 -25.24 4.17
C GLN A 145 23.39 -24.58 3.12
N LYS A 146 22.80 -23.97 2.08
CA LYS A 146 23.57 -23.14 1.14
C LYS A 146 23.58 -21.71 1.66
N GLU A 147 24.70 -21.31 2.23
CA GLU A 147 24.96 -19.95 2.66
C GLU A 147 25.90 -19.30 1.66
N TYR A 148 25.51 -18.15 1.12
CA TYR A 148 26.43 -17.35 0.34
C TYR A 148 27.00 -16.23 1.21
N TYR A 149 28.24 -15.82 0.98
CA TYR A 149 28.89 -14.80 1.78
C TYR A 149 29.39 -13.69 0.88
N ILE A 150 29.07 -12.43 1.18
CA ILE A 150 29.56 -11.26 0.44
C ILE A 150 30.69 -10.62 1.26
N GLN A 151 31.82 -10.35 0.60
CA GLN A 151 32.90 -9.52 1.13
C GLN A 151 33.32 -8.48 0.11
N LEU A 152 33.47 -7.23 0.57
CA LEU A 152 34.14 -6.18 -0.21
C LEU A 152 35.64 -6.43 -0.19
N GLN A 153 36.27 -6.45 -1.35
CA GLN A 153 37.73 -6.56 -1.39
C GLN A 153 38.35 -5.24 -0.97
N GLU A 154 39.41 -5.31 -0.16
CA GLU A 154 40.15 -4.15 0.30
C GLU A 154 40.64 -3.34 -0.92
N ASN A 155 40.36 -2.03 -0.94
CA ASN A 155 40.66 -1.12 -2.05
C ASN A 155 39.97 -1.44 -3.39
N SER A 156 38.86 -2.17 -3.38
CA SER A 156 38.07 -2.49 -4.58
C SER A 156 36.66 -1.92 -4.49
N ILE A 157 36.05 -1.63 -5.65
CA ILE A 157 34.59 -1.41 -5.77
C ILE A 157 33.84 -2.72 -6.05
N HIS A 158 34.57 -3.83 -6.18
CA HIS A 158 34.03 -5.15 -6.45
C HIS A 158 33.79 -5.93 -5.15
N PHE A 159 32.65 -6.60 -5.10
CA PHE A 159 32.29 -7.55 -4.04
C PHE A 159 32.30 -8.96 -4.61
N LYS A 160 32.94 -9.87 -3.89
CA LYS A 160 32.90 -11.29 -4.22
C LYS A 160 31.84 -11.99 -3.41
N ILE A 161 31.14 -12.91 -4.05
CA ILE A 161 30.23 -13.84 -3.39
C ILE A 161 30.94 -15.17 -3.22
N TYR A 162 30.91 -15.75 -2.02
CA TYR A 162 31.49 -17.03 -1.65
C TYR A 162 30.39 -18.03 -1.30
N LYS A 163 30.67 -19.33 -1.42
CA LYS A 163 29.72 -20.43 -1.16
C LYS A 163 29.87 -21.04 0.24
N ASP A 164 30.84 -20.56 1.02
CA ASP A 164 31.18 -21.06 2.35
C ASP A 164 31.57 -19.92 3.32
N GLU A 165 31.38 -20.16 4.61
CA GLU A 165 31.64 -19.20 5.69
C GLU A 165 33.12 -18.79 5.80
N ASN A 166 34.01 -19.71 5.44
CA ASN A 166 35.45 -19.51 5.50
C ASN A 166 36.00 -18.71 4.31
N LEU A 167 35.15 -18.38 3.33
CA LEU A 167 35.49 -17.63 2.12
C LEU A 167 36.55 -18.35 1.26
N THR A 168 36.50 -19.69 1.25
CA THR A 168 37.47 -20.52 0.55
C THR A 168 36.99 -20.96 -0.83
N GLN A 169 35.68 -20.96 -1.06
CA GLN A 169 35.03 -21.32 -2.30
C GLN A 169 34.35 -20.08 -2.88
N GLU A 170 35.06 -19.39 -3.77
CA GLU A 170 34.47 -18.31 -4.56
C GLU A 170 33.31 -18.84 -5.41
N SER A 171 32.21 -18.10 -5.43
CA SER A 171 31.18 -18.29 -6.45
C SER A 171 31.64 -17.64 -7.76
N GLU A 172 30.89 -17.88 -8.83
CA GLU A 172 31.13 -17.22 -10.11
C GLU A 172 30.59 -15.78 -10.16
N TYR A 173 29.95 -15.29 -9.09
CA TYR A 173 29.30 -13.99 -9.06
C TYR A 173 30.24 -12.91 -8.51
N VAL A 174 30.47 -11.86 -9.31
CA VAL A 174 31.15 -10.64 -8.90
C VAL A 174 30.17 -9.48 -9.02
N LEU A 175 30.03 -8.73 -7.93
CA LEU A 175 29.21 -7.52 -7.92
C LEU A 175 30.12 -6.28 -7.95
N TYR A 176 29.68 -5.15 -8.48
CA TYR A 176 30.42 -3.89 -8.42
C TYR A 176 29.54 -2.70 -8.03
N LEU A 177 30.16 -1.71 -7.38
CA LEU A 177 29.53 -0.46 -6.99
C LEU A 177 29.50 0.51 -8.19
N ASP A 178 28.36 1.18 -8.42
CA ASP A 178 28.22 2.16 -9.50
C ASP A 178 29.24 3.32 -9.35
N SER A 179 30.00 3.58 -10.40
CA SER A 179 31.17 4.47 -10.42
C SER A 179 30.82 5.96 -10.33
N ASN A 180 29.55 6.32 -10.42
CA ASN A 180 29.08 7.71 -10.29
C ASN A 180 28.85 8.16 -8.84
N GLN A 181 29.04 7.30 -7.84
CA GLN A 181 28.95 7.68 -6.44
C GLN A 181 30.35 7.97 -5.86
N THR A 182 30.74 9.25 -5.86
CA THR A 182 31.91 9.70 -5.10
C THR A 182 31.73 9.36 -3.62
N THR A 183 32.83 8.97 -2.98
CA THR A 183 32.98 8.47 -1.60
C THR A 183 32.51 9.43 -0.49
N THR A 184 31.82 10.52 -0.83
CA THR A 184 31.41 11.60 0.08
C THR A 184 29.90 11.90 0.10
N GLN A 185 29.05 11.09 -0.53
CA GLN A 185 27.58 11.21 -0.43
C GLN A 185 26.93 10.14 0.45
N SER A 186 25.75 10.50 1.00
CA SER A 186 25.08 10.00 2.22
C SER A 186 25.06 8.47 2.44
N LYS A 187 24.99 8.11 3.73
CA LYS A 187 24.83 6.76 4.31
C LYS A 187 23.43 6.15 4.02
N GLU A 188 22.97 6.24 2.78
CA GLU A 188 21.72 5.65 2.29
C GLU A 188 22.01 4.64 1.17
N ASN A 189 21.02 3.78 0.92
CA ASN A 189 21.03 2.58 0.07
C ASN A 189 22.04 2.59 -1.10
N LYS A 190 22.80 1.50 -1.28
CA LYS A 190 23.78 1.35 -2.38
C LYS A 190 23.33 0.30 -3.39
N ASN A 191 23.43 0.60 -4.68
CA ASN A 191 23.18 -0.36 -5.77
C ASN A 191 24.46 -1.11 -6.12
N LEU A 192 24.37 -2.43 -6.19
CA LEU A 192 25.43 -3.31 -6.69
C LEU A 192 24.99 -3.93 -8.01
N HIS A 193 25.87 -3.93 -9.00
CA HIS A 193 25.63 -4.47 -10.33
C HIS A 193 26.38 -5.78 -10.52
N PHE A 194 25.82 -6.68 -11.32
CA PHE A 194 26.52 -7.90 -11.73
C PHE A 194 27.55 -7.55 -12.80
N ASP A 195 28.73 -8.16 -12.71
CA ASP A 195 29.84 -7.98 -13.63
C ASP A 195 29.49 -8.28 -15.10
N ASN A 196 28.52 -9.16 -15.36
CA ASN A 196 28.00 -9.44 -16.69
C ASN A 196 26.55 -9.98 -16.69
N ASP A 197 25.91 -9.99 -17.86
CA ASP A 197 24.52 -10.44 -18.03
C ASP A 197 24.33 -11.95 -17.80
N ASP A 198 25.37 -12.75 -17.99
CA ASP A 198 25.29 -14.21 -17.81
C ASP A 198 25.29 -14.58 -16.32
N THR A 199 26.10 -13.90 -15.50
CA THR A 199 26.10 -14.04 -14.04
C THR A 199 24.78 -13.55 -13.46
N LEU A 200 24.21 -12.45 -13.99
CA LEU A 200 22.87 -11.98 -13.65
C LEU A 200 21.79 -13.04 -13.92
N LYS A 201 21.74 -13.60 -15.14
CA LYS A 201 20.75 -14.61 -15.52
C LYS A 201 20.85 -15.90 -14.71
N LYS A 202 22.07 -16.34 -14.39
CA LYS A 202 22.28 -17.50 -13.52
C LYS A 202 21.80 -17.23 -12.11
N PHE A 203 22.14 -16.08 -11.55
CA PHE A 203 21.68 -15.66 -10.23
C PHE A 203 20.15 -15.56 -10.17
N GLN A 204 19.51 -14.95 -11.17
CA GLN A 204 18.04 -14.92 -11.30
C GLN A 204 17.43 -16.32 -11.22
N LYS A 205 17.95 -17.28 -12.00
CA LYS A 205 17.45 -18.67 -12.00
C LYS A 205 17.63 -19.37 -10.65
N GLU A 206 18.76 -19.16 -9.98
CA GLU A 206 19.00 -19.74 -8.66
C GLU A 206 18.02 -19.17 -7.62
N ILE A 207 17.79 -17.86 -7.61
CA ILE A 207 16.84 -17.28 -6.66
C ILE A 207 15.38 -17.62 -7.00
N GLU A 208 14.99 -17.63 -8.27
CA GLU A 208 13.65 -18.09 -8.69
C GLU A 208 13.34 -19.52 -8.24
N SER A 209 14.34 -20.42 -8.30
CA SER A 209 14.21 -21.80 -7.85
C SER A 209 13.95 -21.87 -6.33
N ILE A 210 14.65 -21.03 -5.57
CA ILE A 210 14.48 -20.90 -4.11
C ILE A 210 13.08 -20.35 -3.79
N THR A 211 12.61 -19.33 -4.50
CA THR A 211 11.27 -18.74 -4.31
C THR A 211 10.16 -19.76 -4.57
N LYS A 212 10.20 -20.47 -5.71
CA LYS A 212 9.17 -21.49 -6.06
C LYS A 212 9.12 -22.65 -5.07
N MET A 213 10.25 -23.00 -4.44
CA MET A 213 10.28 -24.01 -3.38
C MET A 213 9.60 -23.54 -2.09
N ASN A 214 9.69 -22.25 -1.77
CA ASN A 214 9.12 -21.66 -0.56
C ASN A 214 7.61 -21.42 -0.66
N GLU A 215 7.09 -21.03 -1.83
CA GLU A 215 5.65 -20.85 -2.07
C GLU A 215 4.83 -22.12 -1.84
N LYS A 216 5.41 -23.30 -2.07
CA LYS A 216 4.73 -24.60 -1.87
C LYS A 216 4.52 -25.00 -0.41
N LYS A 217 5.18 -24.35 0.56
CA LYS A 217 5.22 -24.81 1.97
C LYS A 217 4.60 -23.85 2.99
N GLY A 218 3.99 -22.74 2.58
CA GLY A 218 3.13 -21.93 3.45
C GLY A 218 3.81 -21.24 4.65
N ASN A 219 5.14 -21.05 4.64
CA ASN A 219 5.85 -20.34 5.71
C ASN A 219 6.01 -18.85 5.36
N ILE A 220 5.29 -17.97 6.06
CA ILE A 220 5.29 -16.50 5.84
C ILE A 220 6.06 -15.76 6.96
N GLN A 221 6.60 -16.46 7.97
CA GLN A 221 7.34 -15.82 9.05
C GLN A 221 8.86 -16.08 8.94
N SER A 222 9.62 -14.98 8.83
CA SER A 222 11.09 -14.87 8.86
C SER A 222 11.82 -14.86 7.51
N ILE A 223 11.64 -13.79 6.72
CA ILE A 223 12.50 -13.47 5.57
C ILE A 223 13.61 -12.51 6.04
N HIS A 224 14.84 -13.01 6.20
CA HIS A 224 16.01 -12.13 6.14
C HIS A 224 16.19 -11.74 4.67
N LYS A 225 15.95 -10.45 4.43
CA LYS A 225 15.62 -9.84 3.15
C LYS A 225 16.67 -10.12 2.07
N PHE A 226 16.37 -11.10 1.21
CA PHE A 226 16.29 -10.88 -0.21
C PHE A 226 14.88 -10.38 -0.50
N ILE A 227 14.71 -9.08 -0.74
CA ILE A 227 13.49 -8.63 -1.43
C ILE A 227 13.86 -8.63 -2.90
N ILE A 228 13.37 -9.61 -3.64
CA ILE A 228 13.42 -9.46 -5.08
C ILE A 228 12.42 -8.36 -5.43
N ASP A 229 12.87 -7.34 -6.17
CA ASP A 229 11.97 -6.41 -6.86
C ASP A 229 11.27 -7.24 -7.93
N TYR A 230 10.20 -7.92 -7.52
CA TYR A 230 9.31 -8.50 -8.48
C TYR A 230 8.52 -7.35 -9.05
N ASP A 231 8.52 -7.30 -10.37
CA ASP A 231 7.61 -6.52 -11.16
C ASP A 231 6.18 -6.89 -10.74
N VAL A 232 5.51 -5.94 -10.08
CA VAL A 232 4.17 -6.11 -9.53
C VAL A 232 3.19 -5.54 -10.56
N PRO A 233 2.20 -6.31 -11.06
CA PRO A 233 1.35 -5.82 -12.14
C PRO A 233 0.34 -4.78 -11.62
N PHE A 234 0.33 -3.60 -12.22
CA PHE A 234 -0.65 -2.54 -11.97
C PHE A 234 -1.38 -2.19 -13.25
N ALA A 235 -2.64 -1.79 -13.10
CA ALA A 235 -3.43 -1.22 -14.17
C ALA A 235 -3.16 0.28 -14.26
N PHE A 236 -2.96 0.77 -15.48
CA PHE A 236 -2.83 2.18 -15.80
C PHE A 236 -3.86 2.56 -16.85
N LEU A 237 -4.59 3.65 -16.61
CA LEU A 237 -5.47 4.22 -17.62
C LEU A 237 -4.64 5.01 -18.62
N ASN A 238 -4.60 4.54 -19.87
CA ASN A 238 -4.22 5.39 -20.99
C ASN A 238 -5.37 6.36 -21.25
N LYS A 239 -5.19 7.60 -20.78
CA LYS A 239 -6.23 8.63 -20.83
C LYS A 239 -6.66 8.98 -22.26
N ASP A 240 -5.75 9.03 -23.22
CA ASP A 240 -6.09 9.40 -24.60
C ASP A 240 -6.87 8.29 -25.33
N ALA A 241 -6.57 7.02 -25.02
CA ALA A 241 -7.24 5.88 -25.64
C ALA A 241 -8.51 5.42 -24.89
N GLY A 242 -8.68 5.79 -23.62
CA GLY A 242 -9.74 5.23 -22.77
C GLY A 242 -9.62 3.72 -22.63
N ARG A 243 -8.39 3.28 -22.36
CA ARG A 243 -8.01 1.87 -22.24
C ARG A 243 -7.14 1.66 -21.02
N VAL A 244 -7.27 0.51 -20.39
CA VAL A 244 -6.44 0.12 -19.26
C VAL A 244 -5.38 -0.85 -19.75
N ASN A 245 -4.12 -0.49 -19.53
CA ASN A 245 -2.98 -1.35 -19.77
C ASN A 245 -2.49 -1.92 -18.45
N ILE A 246 -1.97 -3.14 -18.49
CA ILE A 246 -1.20 -3.68 -17.37
C ILE A 246 0.25 -3.32 -17.61
N THR A 247 0.88 -2.75 -16.61
CA THR A 247 2.31 -2.48 -16.62
C THR A 247 2.85 -2.91 -15.27
N ASP A 248 4.00 -3.55 -15.31
CA ASP A 248 4.65 -3.93 -14.08
C ASP A 248 5.39 -2.75 -13.49
N LEU A 249 5.17 -2.55 -12.19
CA LEU A 249 5.91 -1.59 -11.40
C LEU A 249 6.93 -2.32 -10.54
N PRO A 250 8.14 -1.75 -10.39
CA PRO A 250 9.06 -2.21 -9.37
C PRO A 250 8.37 -2.16 -7.99
N TYR A 251 8.38 -3.26 -7.25
CA TYR A 251 8.17 -3.34 -5.80
C TYR A 251 8.77 -2.16 -5.02
N SER A 252 9.95 -1.64 -5.42
CA SER A 252 10.61 -0.50 -4.77
C SER A 252 9.86 0.82 -4.96
N SER A 253 9.05 0.90 -6.02
CA SER A 253 8.15 2.02 -6.32
C SER A 253 6.76 1.84 -5.70
N ILE A 254 6.57 0.91 -4.76
CA ILE A 254 5.28 0.62 -4.15
C ILE A 254 5.42 0.59 -2.63
N SER A 255 4.49 1.26 -1.94
CA SER A 255 4.44 1.26 -0.47
C SER A 255 4.19 -0.13 0.11
N GLN A 256 4.73 -0.39 1.31
CA GLN A 256 4.54 -1.67 2.01
C GLN A 256 3.05 -1.94 2.32
N GLU A 257 2.25 -0.89 2.51
CA GLU A 257 0.82 -1.00 2.77
C GLU A 257 0.06 -1.54 1.55
N VAL A 258 0.36 -1.06 0.34
CA VAL A 258 -0.23 -1.59 -0.90
C VAL A 258 0.14 -3.05 -1.10
N LEU A 259 1.40 -3.41 -0.83
CA LEU A 259 1.92 -4.76 -1.02
C LEU A 259 1.29 -5.76 -0.04
N ALA A 260 1.13 -5.39 1.23
CA ALA A 260 0.45 -6.20 2.23
C ALA A 260 -1.01 -6.48 1.83
N ASN A 261 -1.72 -5.46 1.35
CA ASN A 261 -3.11 -5.60 0.90
C ASN A 261 -3.25 -6.38 -0.44
N LYS A 262 -2.22 -6.39 -1.29
CA LYS A 262 -2.23 -7.10 -2.57
C LYS A 262 -2.11 -8.62 -2.39
N LEU A 263 -1.32 -9.07 -1.43
CA LEU A 263 -1.10 -10.50 -1.15
C LEU A 263 -2.37 -11.23 -0.70
N GLU A 264 -3.38 -10.50 -0.21
CA GLU A 264 -4.62 -11.08 0.30
C GLU A 264 -5.77 -11.18 -0.73
N SER A 265 -5.62 -10.72 -1.99
CA SER A 265 -6.75 -10.79 -2.93
C SER A 265 -6.38 -10.96 -4.41
N ASN A 266 -7.18 -11.75 -5.14
CA ASN A 266 -7.17 -11.92 -6.61
C ASN A 266 -7.58 -10.64 -7.38
N LYS A 267 -7.26 -9.45 -6.87
CA LYS A 267 -7.62 -8.16 -7.47
C LYS A 267 -6.37 -7.41 -7.90
N LEU A 268 -6.46 -6.76 -9.05
CA LEU A 268 -5.42 -5.84 -9.51
C LEU A 268 -5.69 -4.46 -8.88
N TYR A 269 -4.67 -3.59 -8.89
CA TYR A 269 -4.84 -2.18 -8.53
C TYR A 269 -4.71 -1.34 -9.78
N ILE A 270 -5.66 -0.42 -9.99
CA ILE A 270 -5.51 0.66 -10.96
C ILE A 270 -4.92 1.89 -10.27
N VAL A 271 -3.83 2.41 -10.84
CA VAL A 271 -3.18 3.64 -10.36
C VAL A 271 -4.02 4.84 -10.82
N LYS A 272 -4.28 5.76 -9.89
CA LYS A 272 -4.98 7.00 -10.16
C LYS A 272 -4.19 7.84 -11.15
N SER A 273 -4.91 8.41 -12.10
CA SER A 273 -4.34 9.03 -13.28
C SER A 273 -3.54 10.33 -13.04
N TRP A 274 -3.66 10.93 -11.85
CA TRP A 274 -2.92 12.12 -11.42
C TRP A 274 -1.69 11.78 -10.58
N PHE A 275 -1.36 10.50 -10.41
CA PHE A 275 -0.16 10.09 -9.71
C PHE A 275 1.09 10.64 -10.42
N ASN A 276 1.89 11.39 -9.68
CA ASN A 276 3.17 11.96 -10.13
C ASN A 276 4.33 11.61 -9.17
N GLY A 277 4.08 10.70 -8.23
CA GLY A 277 5.04 10.31 -7.21
C GLY A 277 6.10 9.33 -7.72
N GLN A 278 7.15 9.14 -6.90
CA GLN A 278 8.16 8.10 -7.13
C GLN A 278 7.76 6.75 -6.51
N VAL A 279 6.85 6.76 -5.53
CA VAL A 279 6.35 5.58 -4.81
C VAL A 279 4.82 5.64 -4.78
N VAL A 280 4.17 4.54 -5.17
CA VAL A 280 2.72 4.37 -5.18
C VAL A 280 2.23 4.04 -3.77
N GLU A 281 1.46 4.96 -3.18
CA GLU A 281 0.84 4.80 -1.88
C GLU A 281 -0.57 4.18 -2.01
N ILE A 282 -1.16 3.73 -0.89
CA ILE A 282 -2.51 3.14 -0.89
C ILE A 282 -3.57 4.13 -1.38
N ASP A 283 -3.36 5.41 -1.10
CA ASP A 283 -4.21 6.50 -1.55
C ASP A 283 -4.07 6.79 -3.05
N ASP A 284 -3.05 6.26 -3.72
CA ASP A 284 -2.83 6.45 -5.16
C ASP A 284 -3.49 5.36 -6.01
N VAL A 285 -4.08 4.33 -5.38
CA VAL A 285 -4.59 3.16 -6.07
C VAL A 285 -6.04 2.87 -5.74
N ARG A 286 -6.71 2.11 -6.62
CA ARG A 286 -8.03 1.53 -6.35
C ARG A 286 -8.08 0.08 -6.81
N PRO A 287 -8.74 -0.83 -6.08
CA PRO A 287 -8.94 -2.19 -6.55
C PRO A 287 -9.75 -2.22 -7.84
N ILE A 288 -9.35 -3.04 -8.81
CA ILE A 288 -10.07 -3.27 -10.07
C ILE A 288 -10.09 -4.77 -10.40
N SER A 289 -11.20 -5.24 -10.97
CA SER A 289 -11.34 -6.63 -11.42
C SER A 289 -10.97 -6.77 -12.90
N LEU A 290 -10.51 -7.97 -13.30
CA LEU A 290 -10.22 -8.27 -14.71
C LEU A 290 -11.46 -8.12 -15.60
N GLN A 291 -12.65 -8.51 -15.12
CA GLN A 291 -13.90 -8.33 -15.85
C GLN A 291 -14.19 -6.84 -16.12
N THR A 292 -13.97 -5.98 -15.12
CA THR A 292 -14.12 -4.54 -15.28
C THR A 292 -13.13 -3.98 -16.31
N MET A 293 -11.88 -4.45 -16.30
CA MET A 293 -10.88 -4.07 -17.30
C MET A 293 -11.28 -4.51 -18.71
N ASP A 294 -11.84 -5.72 -18.86
CA ASP A 294 -12.29 -6.23 -20.14
C ASP A 294 -13.44 -5.40 -20.73
N ILE A 295 -14.33 -4.88 -19.88
CA ILE A 295 -15.38 -3.93 -20.29
C ILE A 295 -14.75 -2.63 -20.78
N ILE A 296 -13.84 -2.02 -20.00
CA ILE A 296 -13.14 -0.78 -20.39
C ILE A 296 -12.37 -0.97 -21.71
N ASN A 297 -11.72 -2.12 -21.84
CA ASN A 297 -10.95 -2.49 -23.02
C ASN A 297 -11.79 -2.98 -24.21
N ARG A 298 -13.12 -3.04 -24.04
CA ARG A 298 -14.09 -3.42 -25.08
C ARG A 298 -13.86 -4.82 -25.66
N LYS A 299 -13.51 -5.79 -24.82
CA LYS A 299 -13.35 -7.18 -25.28
C LYS A 299 -14.66 -7.84 -25.70
N ASP A 300 -15.79 -7.43 -25.12
CA ASP A 300 -17.13 -7.90 -25.52
C ASP A 300 -18.15 -6.76 -25.50
N MET A 301 -18.36 -6.12 -26.66
CA MET A 301 -19.32 -5.02 -26.79
C MET A 301 -20.78 -5.47 -26.90
N SER A 302 -21.04 -6.78 -27.03
CA SER A 302 -22.36 -7.31 -27.40
C SER A 302 -23.39 -7.25 -26.28
N ARG A 303 -22.95 -7.17 -25.02
CA ARG A 303 -23.84 -7.34 -23.84
C ARG A 303 -24.35 -6.05 -23.21
N ASN A 304 -23.78 -4.88 -23.54
CA ASN A 304 -24.03 -3.64 -22.78
C ASN A 304 -23.93 -2.33 -23.61
N PRO A 305 -24.76 -2.11 -24.64
CA PRO A 305 -24.64 -0.95 -25.53
C PRO A 305 -24.72 0.41 -24.81
N LEU A 306 -25.54 0.51 -23.76
CA LEU A 306 -25.65 1.73 -22.95
C LEU A 306 -24.39 2.03 -22.14
N ILE A 307 -23.72 1.00 -21.61
CA ILE A 307 -22.45 1.16 -20.89
C ILE A 307 -21.39 1.73 -21.83
N TYR A 308 -21.27 1.21 -23.05
CA TYR A 308 -20.30 1.73 -24.01
C TYR A 308 -20.57 3.17 -24.41
N LYS A 309 -21.83 3.58 -24.58
CA LYS A 309 -22.17 5.00 -24.78
C LYS A 309 -21.71 5.88 -23.62
N ALA A 310 -21.87 5.42 -22.37
CA ALA A 310 -21.39 6.16 -21.21
C ALA A 310 -19.85 6.26 -21.17
N LEU A 311 -19.14 5.17 -21.47
CA LEU A 311 -17.67 5.18 -21.56
C LEU A 311 -17.19 6.08 -22.72
N ASP A 312 -17.85 6.03 -23.87
CA ASP A 312 -17.57 6.88 -25.04
C ASP A 312 -17.70 8.37 -24.66
N LYS A 313 -18.77 8.74 -23.98
CA LYS A 313 -18.96 10.13 -23.51
C LYS A 313 -17.81 10.60 -22.65
N LEU A 314 -17.36 9.79 -21.68
CA LEU A 314 -16.24 10.15 -20.81
C LEU A 314 -14.92 10.32 -21.58
N ILE A 315 -14.66 9.44 -22.54
CA ILE A 315 -13.44 9.49 -23.35
C ILE A 315 -13.45 10.72 -24.26
N GLU A 316 -14.57 10.99 -24.95
CA GLU A 316 -14.69 12.16 -25.82
C GLU A 316 -14.64 13.47 -25.02
N ASP A 317 -15.28 13.53 -23.86
CA ASP A 317 -15.25 14.71 -23.01
C ASP A 317 -13.85 14.95 -22.44
N TYR A 318 -13.10 13.91 -22.12
CA TYR A 318 -11.69 14.06 -21.73
C TYR A 318 -10.85 14.66 -22.87
N LYS A 319 -11.12 14.36 -24.14
CA LYS A 319 -10.39 15.00 -25.26
C LYS A 319 -10.63 16.51 -25.31
N VAL A 320 -11.81 16.96 -24.86
CA VAL A 320 -12.20 18.37 -24.83
C VAL A 320 -11.67 19.07 -23.57
N TYR A 321 -12.00 18.52 -22.40
CA TYR A 321 -11.73 19.17 -21.11
C TYR A 321 -10.34 18.86 -20.56
N LYS A 322 -9.71 17.76 -20.97
CA LYS A 322 -8.48 17.22 -20.38
C LYS A 322 -8.62 17.15 -18.86
N ASP A 323 -7.73 17.77 -18.10
CA ASP A 323 -7.78 17.78 -16.63
C ASP A 323 -8.57 18.99 -16.07
N ASN A 324 -9.34 19.69 -16.90
CA ASN A 324 -10.11 20.90 -16.56
C ASN A 324 -11.62 20.70 -16.77
N PHE A 325 -12.18 19.63 -16.20
CA PHE A 325 -13.63 19.39 -16.26
C PHE A 325 -14.42 20.50 -15.53
N PRO A 326 -15.61 20.89 -16.06
CA PRO A 326 -16.52 21.78 -15.34
C PRO A 326 -16.91 21.20 -13.97
N GLN A 327 -17.05 22.06 -12.95
CA GLN A 327 -17.41 21.66 -11.58
C GLN A 327 -18.77 20.95 -11.48
N ASP A 328 -19.63 21.11 -12.49
CA ASP A 328 -20.92 20.43 -12.56
C ASP A 328 -21.08 19.48 -13.73
N TYR A 329 -19.96 18.95 -14.21
CA TYR A 329 -19.93 17.95 -15.25
C TYR A 329 -20.80 16.71 -14.95
N TYR A 330 -20.96 16.32 -13.67
CA TYR A 330 -21.90 15.27 -13.24
C TYR A 330 -23.33 15.48 -13.78
N VAL A 331 -23.77 16.73 -13.99
CA VAL A 331 -25.07 17.06 -14.58
C VAL A 331 -25.09 16.75 -16.07
N GLU A 332 -24.06 17.19 -16.80
CA GLU A 332 -23.94 16.95 -18.23
C GLU A 332 -23.90 15.45 -18.52
N PHE A 333 -23.04 14.74 -17.80
CA PHE A 333 -22.91 13.28 -17.89
C PHE A 333 -24.22 12.57 -17.50
N GLY A 334 -24.82 12.93 -16.36
CA GLY A 334 -26.07 12.34 -15.88
C GLY A 334 -27.25 12.52 -16.84
N ARG A 335 -27.38 13.70 -17.47
CA ARG A 335 -28.39 13.96 -18.51
C ARG A 335 -28.11 13.12 -19.75
N TYR A 336 -26.87 13.10 -20.23
CA TYR A 336 -26.49 12.35 -21.42
C TYR A 336 -26.85 10.86 -21.30
N ILE A 337 -26.40 10.19 -20.22
CA ILE A 337 -26.65 8.75 -20.04
C ILE A 337 -28.16 8.48 -19.91
N THR A 338 -28.90 9.37 -19.25
CA THR A 338 -30.36 9.27 -19.12
C THR A 338 -31.05 9.36 -20.47
N GLU A 339 -30.75 10.40 -21.26
CA GLU A 339 -31.37 10.64 -22.57
C GLU A 339 -31.04 9.50 -23.55
N GLU A 340 -29.80 9.02 -23.57
CA GLU A 340 -29.43 7.88 -24.41
C GLU A 340 -30.12 6.58 -23.98
N SER A 341 -30.35 6.39 -22.68
CA SER A 341 -31.11 5.26 -22.17
C SER A 341 -32.60 5.35 -22.52
N ILE A 342 -33.19 6.54 -22.44
CA ILE A 342 -34.57 6.78 -22.89
C ILE A 342 -34.70 6.43 -24.38
N LYS A 343 -33.83 6.99 -25.24
CA LYS A 343 -33.84 6.70 -26.69
C LYS A 343 -33.69 5.21 -26.96
N PHE A 344 -32.71 4.56 -26.32
CA PHE A 344 -32.46 3.13 -26.50
C PHE A 344 -33.69 2.29 -26.12
N HIS A 345 -34.22 2.49 -24.90
CA HIS A 345 -35.38 1.73 -24.45
C HIS A 345 -36.61 2.04 -25.30
N SER A 346 -36.87 3.30 -25.65
CA SER A 346 -37.98 3.68 -26.55
C SER A 346 -37.90 2.96 -27.91
N SER A 347 -36.72 2.84 -28.50
CA SER A 347 -36.54 2.15 -29.79
C SER A 347 -36.88 0.65 -29.74
N LEU A 348 -36.76 0.00 -28.57
CA LEU A 348 -37.18 -1.39 -28.40
C LEU A 348 -38.71 -1.57 -28.44
N TYR A 349 -39.48 -0.50 -28.23
CA TYR A 349 -40.95 -0.54 -28.16
C TYR A 349 -41.64 0.00 -29.42
N GLU A 350 -40.91 0.51 -30.43
CA GLU A 350 -41.50 1.04 -31.68
C GLU A 350 -42.24 -0.03 -32.52
N ASN A 351 -42.07 -1.32 -32.23
CA ASN A 351 -42.77 -2.42 -32.90
C ASN A 351 -44.12 -2.83 -32.25
N HIS A 352 -44.53 -2.21 -31.13
CA HIS A 352 -45.82 -2.51 -30.49
C HIS A 352 -46.55 -1.22 -30.11
N TYR A 353 -47.71 -0.97 -30.73
CA TYR A 353 -48.67 0.12 -30.47
C TYR A 353 -48.55 0.70 -29.05
N THR A 354 -47.90 1.85 -28.90
CA THR A 354 -47.49 2.37 -27.60
C THR A 354 -48.45 3.48 -27.14
N GLN A 355 -49.22 3.19 -26.08
CA GLN A 355 -49.95 4.20 -25.31
C GLN A 355 -48.97 5.03 -24.46
N GLN A 356 -49.31 6.29 -24.20
CA GLN A 356 -48.54 7.26 -23.42
C GLN A 356 -48.20 6.82 -21.98
N SER A 357 -48.84 5.77 -21.44
CA SER A 357 -48.44 5.12 -20.18
C SER A 357 -47.06 4.43 -20.25
N ASN A 358 -46.63 4.01 -21.44
CA ASN A 358 -45.36 3.31 -21.63
C ASN A 358 -44.16 4.25 -21.60
N ILE A 359 -44.26 5.50 -22.08
CA ILE A 359 -43.12 6.42 -22.08
C ILE A 359 -42.75 6.88 -20.67
N VAL A 360 -43.73 7.08 -19.79
CA VAL A 360 -43.48 7.39 -18.37
C VAL A 360 -42.73 6.25 -17.69
N ASN A 361 -43.14 5.00 -17.95
CA ASN A 361 -42.46 3.82 -17.44
C ASN A 361 -41.03 3.69 -18.00
N ILE A 362 -40.83 3.97 -19.29
CA ILE A 362 -39.52 3.96 -19.95
C ILE A 362 -38.58 5.00 -19.33
N VAL A 363 -39.04 6.24 -19.11
CA VAL A 363 -38.22 7.30 -18.51
C VAL A 363 -37.83 6.94 -17.07
N ASN A 364 -38.79 6.49 -16.26
CA ASN A 364 -38.52 6.05 -14.90
C ASN A 364 -37.55 4.85 -14.85
N TYR A 365 -37.75 3.88 -15.75
CA TYR A 365 -36.86 2.72 -15.88
C TYR A 365 -35.45 3.14 -16.30
N SER A 366 -35.31 4.07 -17.24
CA SER A 366 -34.02 4.53 -17.75
C SER A 366 -33.18 5.24 -16.69
N ILE A 367 -33.81 6.10 -15.88
CA ILE A 367 -33.11 6.74 -14.75
C ILE A 367 -32.77 5.70 -13.67
N GLY A 368 -33.71 4.81 -13.34
CA GLY A 368 -33.51 3.75 -12.35
C GLY A 368 -32.50 2.67 -12.78
N PHE A 369 -32.32 2.45 -14.09
CA PHE A 369 -31.29 1.59 -14.67
C PHE A 369 -29.91 2.14 -14.30
N TRP A 370 -29.63 3.40 -14.62
CA TRP A 370 -28.34 4.01 -14.32
C TRP A 370 -28.06 4.14 -12.84
N ARG A 371 -29.06 4.52 -12.05
CA ARG A 371 -28.92 4.59 -10.59
C ARG A 371 -28.52 3.23 -10.01
N ARG A 372 -29.04 2.10 -10.50
CA ARG A 372 -28.61 0.77 -10.06
C ARG A 372 -27.22 0.40 -10.52
N TYR A 373 -26.87 0.68 -11.78
CA TYR A 373 -25.53 0.36 -12.29
C TYR A 373 -24.44 1.15 -11.59
N LEU A 374 -24.68 2.41 -11.23
CA LEU A 374 -23.69 3.25 -10.56
C LEU A 374 -23.68 3.06 -9.02
N ASP A 375 -24.63 2.32 -8.45
CA ASP A 375 -24.73 2.07 -7.02
C ASP A 375 -24.09 0.72 -6.67
N ASN A 376 -23.02 0.76 -5.88
CA ASN A 376 -22.23 -0.42 -5.51
C ASN A 376 -22.99 -1.44 -4.64
N ASN A 377 -24.16 -1.07 -4.11
CA ASN A 377 -25.04 -2.00 -3.38
C ASN A 377 -25.65 -3.07 -4.31
N TYR A 378 -25.78 -2.78 -5.60
CA TYR A 378 -26.28 -3.70 -6.62
C TYR A 378 -25.11 -4.45 -7.27
N LYS A 379 -24.52 -5.40 -6.51
CA LYS A 379 -23.25 -6.07 -6.87
C LYS A 379 -23.17 -6.59 -8.31
N LYS A 380 -24.27 -7.14 -8.85
CA LYS A 380 -24.29 -7.71 -10.21
C LYS A 380 -24.16 -6.61 -11.26
N GLU A 381 -25.04 -5.63 -11.24
CA GLU A 381 -25.04 -4.49 -12.16
C GLU A 381 -23.77 -3.64 -12.03
N TRP A 382 -23.28 -3.48 -10.80
CA TRP A 382 -21.99 -2.86 -10.52
C TRP A 382 -20.84 -3.62 -11.21
N ALA A 383 -20.80 -4.95 -11.10
CA ALA A 383 -19.77 -5.76 -11.75
C ALA A 383 -19.91 -5.82 -13.29
N GLU A 384 -21.13 -5.73 -13.82
CA GLU A 384 -21.44 -5.85 -15.26
C GLU A 384 -21.24 -4.55 -16.06
N GLY A 385 -20.94 -3.42 -15.42
CA GLY A 385 -20.60 -2.18 -16.12
C GLY A 385 -20.44 -0.96 -15.21
N GLY A 386 -21.10 -0.94 -14.06
CA GLY A 386 -21.02 0.16 -13.09
C GLY A 386 -19.60 0.52 -12.66
N ALA A 387 -18.83 -0.50 -12.28
CA ALA A 387 -17.44 -0.35 -11.86
C ALA A 387 -16.57 0.20 -12.99
N ALA A 388 -16.84 -0.15 -14.26
CA ALA A 388 -16.07 0.36 -15.40
C ALA A 388 -16.28 1.86 -15.58
N ILE A 389 -17.53 2.31 -15.48
CA ILE A 389 -17.88 3.74 -15.52
C ILE A 389 -17.26 4.46 -14.34
N PHE A 390 -17.35 3.90 -13.13
CA PHE A 390 -16.71 4.47 -11.95
C PHE A 390 -15.20 4.67 -12.13
N HIS A 391 -14.49 3.64 -12.58
CA HIS A 391 -13.05 3.75 -12.77
C HIS A 391 -12.68 4.77 -13.85
N LEU A 392 -13.41 4.86 -14.97
CA LEU A 392 -13.13 5.89 -15.98
C LEU A 392 -13.48 7.29 -15.49
N TYR A 393 -14.67 7.45 -14.91
CA TYR A 393 -15.18 8.73 -14.42
C TYR A 393 -14.22 9.32 -13.40
N GLU A 394 -13.84 8.54 -12.39
CA GLU A 394 -12.97 9.00 -11.30
C GLU A 394 -11.51 9.21 -11.70
N ASN A 395 -11.08 8.68 -12.85
CA ASN A 395 -9.74 8.92 -13.39
C ASN A 395 -9.71 10.08 -14.40
N TYR A 396 -10.84 10.43 -15.01
CA TYR A 396 -10.92 11.56 -15.93
C TYR A 396 -11.38 12.83 -15.25
N VAL A 397 -12.44 12.74 -14.46
CA VAL A 397 -13.08 13.87 -13.81
C VAL A 397 -12.35 14.12 -12.49
N PRO A 398 -11.49 15.15 -12.40
CA PRO A 398 -10.73 15.43 -11.20
C PRO A 398 -11.65 15.80 -10.04
N LYS A 399 -11.31 15.31 -8.84
CA LYS A 399 -11.89 15.80 -7.59
C LYS A 399 -11.19 17.10 -7.23
N TYR A 400 -11.82 18.24 -7.47
CA TYR A 400 -11.36 19.49 -6.87
C TYR A 400 -11.74 19.51 -5.38
N ASN A 401 -10.92 20.17 -4.55
CA ASN A 401 -11.07 20.30 -3.10
C ASN A 401 -12.55 20.36 -2.66
N GLY A 402 -13.08 19.26 -2.10
CA GLY A 402 -14.47 19.17 -1.62
C GLY A 402 -15.40 18.16 -2.30
N ASP A 403 -14.89 17.17 -3.07
CA ASP A 403 -15.67 16.11 -3.74
C ASP A 403 -16.84 16.60 -4.61
N GLU A 404 -16.73 17.80 -5.18
CA GLU A 404 -17.87 18.49 -5.82
C GLU A 404 -18.38 17.83 -7.12
N ASN A 405 -17.60 16.92 -7.70
CA ASN A 405 -17.86 16.33 -9.02
C ASN A 405 -17.62 14.81 -9.05
N GLY A 406 -17.59 14.13 -7.90
CA GLY A 406 -17.44 12.67 -7.84
C GLY A 406 -18.63 11.93 -8.44
N LEU A 407 -18.47 10.64 -8.74
CA LEU A 407 -19.56 9.83 -9.31
C LEU A 407 -20.80 9.76 -8.38
N ASP A 408 -20.61 9.90 -7.08
CA ASP A 408 -21.67 10.05 -6.08
C ASP A 408 -22.61 11.23 -6.41
N LYS A 409 -22.08 12.35 -6.93
CA LYS A 409 -22.89 13.49 -7.38
C LYS A 409 -23.80 13.12 -8.57
N VAL A 410 -23.36 12.22 -9.45
CA VAL A 410 -24.21 11.66 -10.51
C VAL A 410 -25.34 10.84 -9.91
N LEU A 411 -25.09 10.03 -8.87
CA LEU A 411 -26.13 9.26 -8.18
C LEU A 411 -27.18 10.16 -7.53
N HIS A 412 -26.77 11.19 -6.79
CA HIS A 412 -27.68 12.17 -6.18
C HIS A 412 -28.51 12.90 -7.25
N PHE A 413 -27.87 13.31 -8.34
CA PHE A 413 -28.54 13.92 -9.49
C PHE A 413 -29.61 12.98 -10.10
N LEU A 414 -29.29 11.71 -10.35
CA LEU A 414 -30.21 10.74 -10.95
C LEU A 414 -31.37 10.38 -10.01
N GLU A 415 -31.11 10.13 -8.73
CA GLU A 415 -32.14 9.74 -7.78
C GLU A 415 -33.16 10.87 -7.58
N SER A 416 -32.69 12.10 -7.39
CA SER A 416 -33.56 13.27 -7.24
C SER A 416 -34.33 13.59 -8.53
N ALA A 417 -33.73 13.39 -9.71
CA ALA A 417 -34.43 13.48 -10.99
C ALA A 417 -35.55 12.44 -11.10
N ARG A 418 -35.28 11.18 -10.74
CA ARG A 418 -36.27 10.09 -10.76
C ARG A 418 -37.44 10.36 -9.82
N LEU A 419 -37.15 10.76 -8.58
CA LEU A 419 -38.17 11.10 -7.60
C LEU A 419 -39.03 12.27 -8.09
N CYS A 420 -38.41 13.31 -8.65
CA CYS A 420 -39.13 14.48 -9.13
C CYS A 420 -40.05 14.14 -10.30
N PHE A 421 -39.54 13.34 -11.24
CA PHE A 421 -40.32 12.83 -12.36
C PHE A 421 -41.56 12.04 -11.89
N MET A 422 -41.39 11.14 -10.91
CA MET A 422 -42.46 10.26 -10.43
C MET A 422 -43.45 10.93 -9.46
N LYS A 423 -42.98 11.81 -8.58
CA LYS A 423 -43.72 12.27 -7.39
C LYS A 423 -43.93 13.79 -7.28
N SER A 424 -43.39 14.58 -8.21
CA SER A 424 -43.33 16.07 -8.20
C SER A 424 -42.20 16.67 -7.35
N ALA A 425 -41.85 17.93 -7.67
CA ALA A 425 -40.74 18.66 -7.05
C ALA A 425 -40.85 18.87 -5.53
N PRO A 426 -42.02 19.20 -4.94
CA PRO A 426 -42.14 19.38 -3.49
C PRO A 426 -41.80 18.11 -2.70
N GLN A 427 -42.28 16.95 -3.15
CA GLN A 427 -42.00 15.67 -2.48
C GLN A 427 -40.55 15.21 -2.64
N SER A 428 -39.89 15.65 -3.72
CA SER A 428 -38.50 15.29 -4.02
C SER A 428 -37.50 16.18 -3.30
N LEU A 429 -37.83 17.46 -3.12
CA LEU A 429 -37.12 18.37 -2.22
C LEU A 429 -37.16 17.87 -0.77
N ILE A 430 -38.33 17.44 -0.31
CA ILE A 430 -38.51 16.88 1.04
C ILE A 430 -37.71 15.57 1.19
N GLY A 431 -37.76 14.65 0.21
CA GLY A 431 -37.02 13.39 0.25
C GLY A 431 -35.49 13.56 0.24
N GLY A 432 -34.96 14.39 -0.66
CA GLY A 432 -33.52 14.65 -0.73
C GLY A 432 -32.99 15.37 0.51
N TYR A 433 -33.72 16.37 1.03
CA TYR A 433 -33.29 17.11 2.21
C TYR A 433 -33.42 16.30 3.52
N ILE A 434 -34.44 15.43 3.64
CA ILE A 434 -34.62 14.57 4.83
C ILE A 434 -33.56 13.47 4.90
N VAL A 435 -33.13 12.91 3.77
CA VAL A 435 -32.07 11.87 3.75
C VAL A 435 -30.74 12.47 4.22
N GLU A 436 -30.35 13.63 3.69
CA GLU A 436 -29.12 14.33 4.11
C GLU A 436 -29.15 14.78 5.58
N VAL A 437 -30.29 15.29 6.05
CA VAL A 437 -30.47 15.68 7.48
C VAL A 437 -30.49 14.45 8.39
N GLY A 438 -31.06 13.33 7.93
CA GLY A 438 -31.09 12.06 8.65
C GLY A 438 -29.69 11.47 8.83
N ASP A 439 -28.86 11.51 7.79
CA ASP A 439 -27.49 11.02 7.86
C ASP A 439 -26.57 11.95 8.67
N TRP A 440 -26.80 13.26 8.63
CA TRP A 440 -26.17 14.22 9.54
C TRP A 440 -26.53 13.97 11.02
N LEU A 441 -27.81 13.68 11.32
CA LEU A 441 -28.26 13.36 12.68
C LEU A 441 -27.67 12.04 13.19
N LYS A 442 -27.57 11.01 12.34
CA LYS A 442 -26.90 9.73 12.69
C LYS A 442 -25.42 9.93 13.01
N GLN A 443 -24.73 10.82 12.29
CA GLN A 443 -23.32 11.14 12.53
C GLN A 443 -23.12 11.84 13.89
N LYS A 444 -23.97 12.81 14.24
CA LYS A 444 -23.94 13.46 15.57
C LYS A 444 -24.25 12.51 16.73
N GLY A 445 -24.98 11.42 16.46
CA GLY A 445 -25.30 10.38 17.44
C GLY A 445 -24.27 9.25 17.56
N GLY A 446 -23.09 9.36 16.93
CA GLY A 446 -22.03 8.33 16.97
C GLY A 446 -22.22 7.15 15.99
N GLY A 447 -23.17 7.26 15.05
CA GLY A 447 -23.34 6.29 13.97
C GLY A 447 -22.43 6.57 12.76
N LYS A 448 -22.21 5.54 11.92
CA LYS A 448 -21.50 5.67 10.63
C LYS A 448 -22.37 6.38 9.59
N GLY A 449 -22.50 7.71 9.68
CA GLY A 449 -23.05 8.58 8.63
C GLY A 449 -21.91 9.26 7.85
N THR A 450 -22.06 9.42 6.54
CA THR A 450 -21.09 10.09 5.64
C THR A 450 -20.98 11.60 5.87
N GLY A 451 -21.93 12.19 6.60
CA GLY A 451 -21.96 13.62 6.93
C GLY A 451 -22.81 14.44 5.96
N PHE A 452 -22.99 15.72 6.28
CA PHE A 452 -23.76 16.67 5.46
C PHE A 452 -22.88 17.28 4.37
N ASP A 453 -23.10 16.91 3.10
CA ASP A 453 -22.35 17.47 1.98
C ASP A 453 -23.20 18.50 1.20
N LYS A 454 -22.68 19.73 1.09
CA LYS A 454 -23.31 20.80 0.32
C LYS A 454 -23.34 20.49 -1.19
N GLY A 455 -22.38 19.71 -1.67
CA GLY A 455 -22.32 19.23 -3.05
C GLY A 455 -23.46 18.28 -3.38
N ASP A 456 -23.82 17.37 -2.46
CA ASP A 456 -24.96 16.44 -2.65
C ASP A 456 -26.28 17.18 -2.75
N ILE A 457 -26.47 18.21 -1.91
CA ILE A 457 -27.65 19.08 -1.98
C ILE A 457 -27.70 19.83 -3.32
N ALA A 458 -26.58 20.33 -3.81
CA ALA A 458 -26.52 21.01 -5.10
C ALA A 458 -26.84 20.04 -6.25
N ALA A 459 -26.29 18.81 -6.22
CA ALA A 459 -26.61 17.76 -7.17
C ALA A 459 -28.09 17.38 -7.15
N ASN A 460 -28.67 17.20 -5.96
CA ASN A 460 -30.10 16.95 -5.76
C ASN A 460 -30.98 18.06 -6.36
N LYS A 461 -30.65 19.34 -6.13
CA LYS A 461 -31.40 20.48 -6.69
C LYS A 461 -31.37 20.48 -8.22
N LYS A 462 -30.21 20.21 -8.83
CA LYS A 462 -30.07 20.13 -10.29
C LYS A 462 -30.82 18.93 -10.86
N GLY A 463 -30.81 17.79 -10.16
CA GLY A 463 -31.58 16.61 -10.53
C GLY A 463 -33.10 16.86 -10.48
N ILE A 464 -33.61 17.53 -9.44
CA ILE A 464 -35.02 17.96 -9.36
C ILE A 464 -35.41 18.84 -10.56
N LYS A 465 -34.57 19.81 -10.93
CA LYS A 465 -34.82 20.67 -12.09
C LYS A 465 -34.93 19.82 -13.37
N TYR A 466 -34.00 18.91 -13.59
CA TYR A 466 -34.04 18.01 -14.74
C TYR A 466 -35.24 17.05 -14.73
N GLY A 467 -35.59 16.49 -13.56
CA GLY A 467 -36.78 15.64 -13.41
C GLY A 467 -38.08 16.38 -13.73
N ASN A 468 -38.19 17.67 -13.39
CA ASN A 468 -39.29 18.53 -13.82
C ASN A 468 -39.32 18.73 -15.34
N GLU A 469 -38.17 18.97 -15.97
CA GLU A 469 -38.08 19.09 -17.43
C GLU A 469 -38.54 17.80 -18.12
N LEU A 470 -38.10 16.63 -17.63
CA LEU A 470 -38.57 15.33 -18.12
C LEU A 470 -40.08 15.14 -17.90
N ARG A 471 -40.61 15.61 -16.77
CA ARG A 471 -42.05 15.54 -16.47
C ARG A 471 -42.87 16.45 -17.39
N ILE A 472 -42.38 17.64 -17.71
CA ILE A 472 -43.01 18.53 -18.70
C ILE A 472 -42.99 17.87 -20.09
N ARG A 473 -41.88 17.22 -20.44
CA ARG A 473 -41.69 16.61 -21.77
C ARG A 473 -42.49 15.31 -21.95
N TYR A 474 -42.55 14.45 -20.94
CA TYR A 474 -43.07 13.07 -21.04
C TYR A 474 -44.20 12.72 -20.08
N GLY A 475 -44.41 13.52 -19.02
CA GLY A 475 -45.48 13.30 -18.07
C GLY A 475 -46.83 13.75 -18.62
N LYS A 476 -47.93 13.22 -18.05
CA LYS A 476 -49.21 13.90 -18.14
C LYS A 476 -49.08 15.18 -17.31
N ILE A 477 -49.19 16.34 -17.95
CA ILE A 477 -49.51 17.58 -17.24
C ILE A 477 -50.83 17.28 -16.51
N ILE A 478 -50.81 17.30 -15.17
CA ILE A 478 -52.02 17.34 -14.35
C ILE A 478 -52.34 18.81 -14.16
#